data_AF-A0A0K8RDV8-F1
#
_entry.id   AF-A0A0K8RDV8-F1
#
_cell.length_a   1.000
_cell.length_b   1.000
_cell.length_c   1.000
_cell.angle_alpha   90.00
_cell.angle_beta   90.00
_cell.angle_gamma   90.00
#
_symmetry.space_group_name_H-M   'P 1'
#
loop_
_entity.id
_entity.type
_entity.pdbx_description
1 polymer ?
#
loop_
_entity_poly.entity_id
_entity_poly.type
_entity_poly.pdbx_seq_one_letter_code
_entity_poly.pdbx_strand_id
1 'polypeptide(L)'
;MKATLAAVCFLAAAVCTFALLPEEVCRAPHAVAYCGAGTTLKWFFYFNNGTDQCETYYGCGGGLNDFGSKPCCKDSCPYGKNKPKSPKP
;
A
#
# COMPACT_ATOMS: atom_id res chain seq x y z
N MET A 1 27.55 29.23 -0.32
CA MET A 1 26.11 28.89 -0.38
C MET A 1 25.79 28.18 -1.70
N LYS A 2 26.16 26.91 -1.87
CA LYS A 2 25.88 26.09 -3.08
C LYS A 2 25.77 24.60 -2.76
N ALA A 3 26.41 24.15 -1.67
CA ALA A 3 26.33 22.77 -1.19
C ALA A 3 25.00 22.43 -0.45
N THR A 4 24.24 23.43 -0.01
CA THR A 4 22.98 23.22 0.73
C THR A 4 21.81 22.81 -0.17
N LEU A 5 21.80 23.19 -1.45
CA LEU A 5 20.71 22.80 -2.37
C LEU A 5 20.74 21.31 -2.74
N ALA A 6 21.93 20.74 -2.94
CA ALA A 6 22.09 19.34 -3.33
C ALA A 6 21.62 18.38 -2.24
N ALA A 7 21.94 18.66 -0.97
CA ALA A 7 21.54 17.84 0.17
C ALA A 7 20.02 17.76 0.36
N VAL A 8 19.29 18.84 0.05
CA VAL A 8 17.83 18.89 0.14
C VAL A 8 17.17 18.04 -0.96
N CYS A 9 17.75 17.98 -2.16
CA CYS A 9 17.26 17.12 -3.24
C CYS A 9 17.46 15.61 -2.96
N PHE A 10 18.57 15.24 -2.30
CA PHE A 10 18.80 13.85 -1.91
C PHE A 10 17.84 13.36 -0.80
N LEU A 11 17.50 14.23 0.15
CA LEU A 11 16.49 13.91 1.18
C LEU A 11 15.08 13.78 0.58
N ALA A 12 14.72 14.64 -0.39
CA ALA A 12 13.44 14.55 -1.09
C ALA A 12 13.31 13.24 -1.90
N ALA A 13 14.37 12.77 -2.57
CA ALA A 13 14.33 11.51 -3.31
C ALA A 13 14.21 10.27 -2.40
N ALA A 14 14.79 10.30 -1.20
CA ALA A 14 14.65 9.23 -0.21
C ALA A 14 13.24 9.15 0.40
N VAL A 15 12.54 10.28 0.51
CA VAL A 15 11.17 10.34 1.06
C VAL A 15 10.12 10.03 -0.01
N CYS A 16 10.39 10.29 -1.29
CA CYS A 16 9.42 10.11 -2.38
C CYS A 16 9.36 8.69 -2.98
N THR A 17 10.11 7.71 -2.49
CA THR A 17 10.27 6.41 -3.19
C THR A 17 9.63 5.20 -2.53
N PHE A 18 9.17 5.27 -1.27
CA PHE A 18 8.49 4.15 -0.62
C PHE A 18 7.22 4.64 0.05
N ALA A 19 6.09 4.51 -0.65
CA ALA A 19 4.76 4.79 -0.13
C ALA A 19 4.35 3.72 0.90
N LEU A 20 5.04 3.68 2.04
CA LEU A 20 4.68 2.85 3.18
C LEU A 20 3.47 3.46 3.87
N LEU A 21 2.37 2.72 3.93
CA LEU A 21 1.20 3.11 4.70
C LEU A 21 1.39 2.74 6.17
N PRO A 22 0.85 3.52 7.13
CA PRO A 22 0.83 3.14 8.54
C PRO A 22 0.18 1.77 8.75
N GLU A 23 0.65 1.00 9.74
CA GLU A 23 0.14 -0.35 10.02
C GLU A 23 -1.34 -0.32 10.38
N GLU A 24 -1.82 0.73 11.08
CA GLU A 24 -3.24 0.89 11.36
C GLU A 24 -4.10 1.05 10.10
N VAL A 25 -3.56 1.63 9.01
CA VAL A 25 -4.28 1.77 7.73
C VAL A 25 -4.34 0.43 7.01
N CYS A 26 -3.23 -0.30 6.97
CA CYS A 26 -3.17 -1.62 6.36
C CYS A 26 -4.07 -2.64 7.09
N ARG A 27 -4.17 -2.52 8.42
CA ARG A 27 -4.95 -3.43 9.26
C ARG A 27 -6.38 -2.95 9.54
N ALA A 28 -6.76 -1.78 9.05
CA ALA A 28 -8.11 -1.27 9.19
C ALA A 28 -9.13 -2.25 8.58
N PRO A 29 -10.34 -2.38 9.16
CA PRO A 29 -11.41 -3.15 8.56
C PRO A 29 -11.61 -2.74 7.09
N HIS A 30 -11.50 -3.72 6.19
CA HIS A 30 -11.73 -3.49 4.77
C HIS A 30 -13.22 -3.53 4.51
N ALA A 31 -13.83 -2.34 4.40
CA ALA A 31 -15.22 -2.23 4.02
C ALA A 31 -15.33 -2.48 2.50
N VAL A 32 -15.99 -3.57 2.11
CA VAL A 32 -16.43 -3.73 0.72
C VAL A 32 -17.57 -2.75 0.50
N ALA A 33 -17.29 -1.64 -0.17
CA ALA A 33 -18.28 -0.60 -0.41
C ALA A 33 -19.40 -1.12 -1.32
N TYR A 34 -20.64 -0.71 -1.04
CA TYR A 34 -21.71 -0.77 -2.03
C TYR A 34 -21.38 0.21 -3.15
N CYS A 35 -21.04 -0.33 -4.32
CA CYS A 35 -20.69 0.50 -5.46
C CYS A 35 -21.93 1.24 -5.98
N GLY A 36 -21.77 2.53 -6.27
CA GLY A 36 -22.85 3.35 -6.82
C GLY A 36 -23.33 2.85 -8.19
N ALA A 37 -24.56 3.19 -8.56
CA ALA A 37 -25.14 2.81 -9.85
C ALA A 37 -24.24 3.29 -11.02
N GLY A 38 -23.96 2.39 -11.96
CA GLY A 38 -23.09 2.67 -13.12
C GLY A 38 -21.58 2.59 -12.84
N THR A 39 -21.16 2.24 -11.63
CA THR A 39 -19.72 2.10 -11.31
C THR A 39 -19.16 0.81 -11.90
N THR A 40 -18.06 0.93 -12.65
CA THR A 40 -17.32 -0.24 -13.15
C THR A 40 -16.67 -1.01 -12.00
N LEU A 41 -16.99 -2.30 -11.92
CA LEU A 41 -16.36 -3.21 -10.97
C LEU A 41 -15.07 -3.79 -11.55
N LYS A 42 -14.04 -3.89 -10.72
CA LYS A 42 -12.76 -4.50 -11.08
C LYS A 42 -12.15 -5.24 -9.90
N TRP A 43 -11.13 -6.04 -10.19
CA TRP A 43 -10.33 -6.70 -9.16
C TRP A 43 -9.38 -5.70 -8.52
N PHE A 44 -9.36 -5.70 -7.19
CA PHE A 44 -8.46 -4.92 -6.36
C PHE A 44 -7.79 -5.85 -5.34
N PHE A 45 -6.72 -5.36 -4.74
CA PHE A 45 -6.03 -6.01 -3.64
C PHE A 45 -6.15 -5.16 -2.37
N TYR A 46 -6.20 -5.81 -1.21
CA TYR A 46 -6.17 -5.16 0.10
C TYR A 46 -5.36 -6.01 1.08
N PHE A 47 -4.81 -5.40 2.12
CA PHE A 47 -4.18 -6.13 3.21
C PHE A 47 -5.25 -6.63 4.19
N ASN A 48 -5.38 -7.94 4.32
CA ASN A 48 -6.31 -8.57 5.24
C ASN A 48 -5.63 -8.80 6.60
N ASN A 49 -6.11 -8.07 7.62
CA ASN A 49 -5.60 -8.17 8.99
C ASN A 49 -5.76 -9.59 9.60
N GLY A 50 -6.83 -10.31 9.25
CA GLY A 50 -7.09 -11.65 9.77
C GLY A 50 -6.16 -12.73 9.21
N THR A 51 -5.64 -12.54 8.00
CA THR A 51 -4.79 -13.54 7.32
C THR A 51 -3.33 -13.08 7.15
N ASP A 52 -3.03 -11.83 7.49
CA ASP A 52 -1.72 -11.19 7.42
C ASP A 52 -1.12 -11.15 5.99
N GLN A 53 -1.97 -10.98 4.99
CA GLN A 53 -1.59 -11.08 3.58
C GLN A 53 -2.45 -10.19 2.68
N CYS A 54 -1.91 -9.88 1.49
CA CYS A 54 -2.66 -9.19 0.44
C CYS A 54 -3.61 -10.15 -0.29
N GLU A 55 -4.90 -9.86 -0.24
CA GLU A 55 -5.98 -10.65 -0.82
C GLU A 55 -6.70 -9.87 -1.91
N THR A 56 -7.38 -10.59 -2.80
CA THR A 56 -8.14 -9.99 -3.90
C THR A 56 -9.61 -9.88 -3.53
N TYR A 57 -10.27 -8.82 -3.99
CA TYR A 57 -11.71 -8.70 -3.94
C TYR A 57 -12.21 -8.01 -5.22
N TYR A 58 -13.49 -8.23 -5.54
CA TYR A 58 -14.13 -7.61 -6.69
C TYR A 58 -15.06 -6.49 -6.21
N GLY A 59 -14.85 -5.28 -6.71
CA GLY A 59 -15.58 -4.11 -6.25
C GLY A 59 -15.19 -2.84 -6.97
N CYS A 60 -15.45 -1.70 -6.33
CA CYS A 60 -15.11 -0.37 -6.84
C CYS A 60 -13.94 0.29 -6.09
N GLY A 61 -13.50 -0.29 -4.97
CA GLY A 61 -12.47 0.25 -4.09
C GLY A 61 -12.76 1.64 -3.56
N GLY A 62 -11.71 2.40 -3.26
CA GLY A 62 -11.79 3.79 -2.82
C GLY A 62 -11.23 4.05 -1.42
N GLY A 63 -10.82 3.02 -0.68
CA GLY A 63 -10.09 3.17 0.58
C GLY A 63 -8.58 3.25 0.40
N LEU A 64 -7.88 3.66 1.46
CA LEU A 64 -6.40 3.66 1.48
C LEU A 64 -5.81 2.23 1.47
N ASN A 65 -6.59 1.24 1.90
CA ASN A 65 -6.24 -0.18 1.84
C ASN A 65 -6.72 -0.84 0.53
N ASP A 66 -6.84 -0.09 -0.57
CA ASP A 66 -7.21 -0.61 -1.89
C ASP A 66 -6.11 -0.37 -2.92
N PHE A 67 -5.62 -1.45 -3.53
CA PHE A 67 -4.50 -1.43 -4.45
C PHE A 67 -4.87 -2.06 -5.79
N GLY A 68 -4.36 -1.48 -6.88
CA GLY A 68 -4.59 -2.03 -8.22
C GLY A 68 -3.80 -3.31 -8.53
N SER A 69 -2.85 -3.71 -7.68
CA SER A 69 -2.04 -4.91 -7.89
C SER A 69 -1.54 -5.51 -6.57
N LYS A 70 -1.23 -6.81 -6.58
CA LYS A 70 -0.65 -7.52 -5.44
C LYS A 70 0.71 -6.96 -5.02
N PRO A 71 1.66 -6.65 -5.94
CA PRO A 71 2.91 -5.99 -5.57
C PRO A 71 2.70 -4.66 -4.85
N CYS A 72 1.84 -3.78 -5.39
CA CYS A 72 1.55 -2.49 -4.75
C CYS A 72 1.02 -2.66 -3.33
N CYS A 73 0.14 -3.64 -3.09
CA CYS A 73 -0.33 -3.95 -1.74
C CYS A 73 0.81 -4.38 -0.81
N LYS A 74 1.70 -5.26 -1.28
CA LYS A 74 2.82 -5.76 -0.46
C LYS A 74 3.84 -4.66 -0.14
N ASP A 75 4.13 -3.82 -1.12
CA ASP A 75 5.11 -2.74 -1.00
C ASP A 75 4.57 -1.63 -0.08
N SER A 76 3.26 -1.34 -0.17
CA SER A 76 2.61 -0.34 0.68
C SER A 76 2.31 -0.85 2.10
N CYS A 77 2.04 -2.15 2.24
CA CYS A 77 1.72 -2.84 3.50
C CYS A 77 2.67 -4.03 3.76
N PRO A 78 3.95 -3.78 4.07
CA PRO A 78 4.97 -4.81 4.31
C PRO A 78 4.88 -5.41 5.72
N TYR A 79 3.67 -5.74 6.15
CA TYR A 79 3.37 -6.30 7.47
C TYR A 79 3.06 -7.79 7.37
N GLY A 80 3.02 -8.49 8.50
CA GLY A 80 2.71 -9.92 8.54
C GLY A 80 3.61 -10.74 7.60
N LYS A 81 3.00 -11.48 6.66
CA LYS A 81 3.69 -12.33 5.69
C LYS A 81 4.36 -11.56 4.55
N ASN A 82 4.10 -10.26 4.43
CA ASN A 82 4.68 -9.39 3.39
C ASN A 82 5.99 -8.72 3.85
N LYS A 83 6.43 -8.90 5.10
CA LYS A 83 7.69 -8.33 5.60
C LYS A 83 8.85 -8.72 4.68
N PRO A 84 9.68 -7.76 4.23
CA PRO A 84 10.90 -8.06 3.48
C PRO A 84 11.75 -9.05 4.27
N LYS A 85 12.21 -10.11 3.61
CA LYS A 85 13.19 -10.99 4.22
C LYS A 85 14.49 -10.22 4.33
N SER A 86 15.07 -10.17 5.52
CA SER A 86 16.42 -9.64 5.69
C SER A 86 17.36 -10.34 4.71
N PRO A 87 18.32 -9.62 4.09
CA PRO A 87 19.33 -10.25 3.26
C PRO A 87 20.00 -11.37 4.08
N LYS A 88 20.02 -12.57 3.53
CA LYS A 88 20.78 -13.67 4.12
C LYS A 88 22.27 -13.31 3.95
N PRO A 89 23.09 -13.37 5.02
CA PRO A 89 24.52 -13.08 4.94
C PRO A 89 25.24 -14.00 3.96
#